data_AF-A0A4Y4ATU7-F1
#
_entry.id   AF-A0A4Y4ATU7-F1
#
_cell.length_a   1.000
_cell.length_b   1.000
_cell.length_c   1.000
_cell.angle_alpha   90.00
_cell.angle_beta   90.00
_cell.angle_gamma   90.00
#
_symmetry.space_group_name_H-M   'P 1'
#
loop_
_entity.id
_entity.type
_entity.pdbx_description
1 polymer ?
#
loop_
_entity_poly.entity_id
_entity_poly.type
_entity_poly.pdbx_seq_one_letter_code
_entity_poly.pdbx_strand_id
1 'polypeptide(L)'
;MINCSSKRVKVSETVVQKKRVEFEFIPNGFQLETTGNGFVDVYPDKLDIVIIKGEMRINPIYSRFKTSSAYAIQIGISRYFPGEKSFKILATGEKIIINKIFQSRDDFYTLSNLKFSIPNIKKEDLKNSRVTLTIFSDGTSHSSTNYAHSNDENTISTLFDF
;
A
#
# COMPACT_ATOMS: atom_id res chain seq x y z
N MET A 1 -30.43 55.05 2.26
CA MET A 1 -29.54 54.26 1.38
C MET A 1 -28.58 53.48 2.25
N ILE A 2 -28.72 52.15 2.32
CA ILE A 2 -27.87 51.27 3.15
C ILE A 2 -26.72 50.79 2.26
N ASN A 3 -25.49 51.10 2.67
CA ASN A 3 -24.26 50.72 1.99
C ASN A 3 -23.80 49.35 2.50
N CYS A 4 -24.06 48.28 1.76
CA CYS A 4 -23.56 46.94 2.07
C CYS A 4 -22.22 46.70 1.37
N SER A 5 -21.13 47.06 2.04
CA SER A 5 -19.78 46.63 1.66
C SER A 5 -19.57 45.19 2.10
N SER A 6 -19.79 44.23 1.19
CA SER A 6 -19.39 42.85 1.39
C SER A 6 -17.87 42.74 1.21
N LYS A 7 -17.12 42.74 2.32
CA LYS A 7 -15.71 42.32 2.31
C LYS A 7 -15.66 40.84 1.92
N ARG A 8 -15.21 40.55 0.69
CA ARG A 8 -14.85 39.19 0.27
C ARG A 8 -13.68 38.73 1.15
N VAL A 9 -13.97 37.85 2.10
CA VAL A 9 -12.94 37.07 2.81
C VAL A 9 -12.32 36.15 1.75
N LYS A 10 -11.10 36.46 1.31
CA LYS A 10 -10.26 35.49 0.60
C LYS A 10 -9.95 34.39 1.60
N VAL A 11 -10.65 33.26 1.48
CA VAL A 11 -10.20 32.01 2.09
C VAL A 11 -8.87 31.70 1.42
N SER A 12 -7.76 31.92 2.13
CA SER A 12 -6.47 31.43 1.69
C SER A 12 -6.58 29.91 1.65
N GLU A 13 -6.55 29.31 0.47
CA GLU A 13 -6.35 27.87 0.34
C GLU A 13 -5.05 27.54 1.06
N THR A 14 -5.17 26.91 2.23
CA THR A 14 -4.03 26.36 2.94
C THR A 14 -3.43 25.31 2.02
N VAL A 15 -2.31 25.64 1.36
CA VAL A 15 -1.58 24.70 0.53
C VAL A 15 -1.10 23.59 1.46
N VAL A 16 -1.81 22.47 1.47
CA VAL A 16 -1.39 21.30 2.26
C VAL A 16 -0.12 20.78 1.60
N GLN A 17 1.01 21.06 2.25
CA GLN A 17 2.32 20.66 1.77
C GLN A 17 2.35 19.13 1.73
N LYS A 18 2.31 18.56 0.53
CA LYS A 18 2.40 17.12 0.30
C LYS A 18 3.77 16.74 -0.24
N LYS A 19 4.36 15.67 0.28
CA LYS A 19 5.57 15.05 -0.28
C LYS A 19 5.14 13.83 -1.08
N ARG A 20 5.57 13.75 -2.34
CA ARG A 20 5.39 12.56 -3.16
C ARG A 20 6.61 11.66 -3.01
N VAL A 21 6.38 10.37 -2.79
CA VAL A 21 7.41 9.35 -2.65
C VAL A 21 7.08 8.21 -3.60
N GLU A 22 8.00 7.88 -4.51
CA GLU A 22 7.84 6.76 -5.43
C GLU A 22 8.28 5.46 -4.77
N PHE A 23 7.70 4.35 -5.19
CA PHE A 23 8.08 3.02 -4.71
C PHE A 23 7.88 1.93 -5.77
N GLU A 24 8.59 0.83 -5.57
CA GLU A 24 8.40 -0.43 -6.28
C GLU A 24 8.13 -1.56 -5.28
N PHE A 25 7.23 -2.47 -5.60
CA PHE A 25 6.99 -3.66 -4.80
C PHE A 25 8.06 -4.70 -5.09
N ILE A 26 8.79 -5.04 -4.03
CA ILE A 26 9.62 -6.23 -3.95
C ILE A 26 8.70 -7.39 -3.53
N PRO A 27 8.58 -8.45 -4.35
CA PRO A 27 7.80 -9.61 -3.98
C PRO A 27 8.38 -10.25 -2.72
N ASN A 28 7.52 -10.59 -1.75
CA ASN A 28 7.95 -11.49 -0.68
C ASN A 28 7.78 -12.94 -1.16
N GLY A 29 8.65 -13.84 -0.71
CA GLY A 29 8.76 -15.23 -1.17
C GLY A 29 7.59 -16.11 -0.74
N PHE A 30 6.38 -15.81 -1.18
CA PHE A 30 5.18 -16.62 -0.91
C PHE A 30 4.53 -17.12 -2.20
N GLN A 31 3.34 -17.72 -2.09
CA GLN A 31 2.63 -18.39 -3.18
C GLN A 31 2.29 -17.46 -4.35
N LEU A 32 1.96 -16.20 -4.05
CA LEU A 32 1.69 -15.18 -5.07
C LEU A 32 2.82 -14.18 -5.11
N GLU A 33 3.53 -14.14 -6.23
CA GLU A 33 4.50 -13.09 -6.52
C GLU A 33 3.74 -11.85 -6.96
N THR A 34 4.08 -10.70 -6.38
CA THR A 34 3.50 -9.42 -6.78
C THR A 34 4.60 -8.39 -6.99
N THR A 35 4.63 -7.86 -8.20
CA THR A 35 5.52 -6.77 -8.61
C THR A 35 4.68 -5.56 -8.98
N GLY A 36 5.30 -4.38 -9.00
CA GLY A 36 4.63 -3.17 -9.45
C GLY A 36 5.28 -1.92 -8.91
N ASN A 37 4.78 -0.77 -9.34
CA ASN A 37 5.29 0.51 -8.94
C ASN A 37 4.14 1.50 -8.69
N GLY A 38 4.44 2.51 -7.90
CA GLY A 38 3.47 3.47 -7.44
C GLY A 38 4.08 4.67 -6.76
N PHE A 39 3.23 5.47 -6.14
CA PHE A 39 3.65 6.56 -5.30
C PHE A 39 2.74 6.74 -4.09
N VAL A 40 3.28 7.39 -3.07
CA VAL A 40 2.57 7.86 -1.88
C VAL A 40 2.60 9.37 -1.87
N ASP A 41 1.45 10.02 -1.85
CA ASP A 41 1.32 11.42 -1.46
C ASP A 41 1.12 11.47 0.06
N VAL A 42 2.11 12.02 0.76
CA VAL A 42 2.14 12.14 2.23
C VAL A 42 1.54 13.47 2.65
N TYR A 43 0.49 13.42 3.46
CA TYR A 43 -0.15 14.58 4.09
C TYR A 43 0.10 14.56 5.61
N PRO A 44 -0.18 15.66 6.33
CA PRO A 44 0.05 15.72 7.78
C PRO A 44 -0.69 14.65 8.60
N ASP A 45 -1.86 14.21 8.14
CA ASP A 45 -2.78 13.32 8.87
C ASP A 45 -3.16 12.04 8.10
N LYS A 46 -2.71 11.89 6.85
CA LYS A 46 -3.07 10.75 6.00
C LYS A 46 -2.02 10.44 4.93
N LEU A 47 -2.16 9.28 4.33
CA LEU A 47 -1.41 8.85 3.15
C LEU A 47 -2.38 8.51 2.02
N ASP A 48 -2.18 9.09 0.84
CA ASP A 48 -2.84 8.64 -0.38
C ASP A 48 -1.84 7.84 -1.21
N ILE A 49 -2.15 6.57 -1.47
CA ILE A 49 -1.24 5.62 -2.13
C ILE A 49 -1.85 5.20 -3.46
N VAL A 50 -1.04 5.23 -4.53
CA VAL A 50 -1.46 4.82 -5.87
C VAL A 50 -0.52 3.76 -6.40
N ILE A 51 -1.06 2.59 -6.77
CA ILE A 51 -0.38 1.63 -7.64
C ILE A 51 -0.68 2.03 -9.07
N ILE A 52 0.34 2.50 -9.80
CA ILE A 52 0.18 2.89 -11.20
C ILE A 52 0.03 1.64 -12.06
N LYS A 53 0.98 0.72 -11.90
CA LYS A 53 1.07 -0.53 -12.64
C LYS A 53 1.68 -1.59 -11.74
N GLY A 54 1.15 -2.80 -11.83
CA GLY A 54 1.68 -3.96 -11.15
C GLY A 54 1.03 -5.22 -11.66
N GLU A 55 1.54 -6.34 -11.18
CA GLU A 55 1.09 -7.63 -11.60
C GLU A 55 1.24 -8.65 -10.47
N MET A 56 0.26 -9.53 -10.38
CA MET A 56 0.25 -10.65 -9.46
C MET A 56 0.16 -11.95 -10.25
N ARG A 57 0.99 -12.93 -9.91
CA ARG A 57 1.02 -14.27 -10.53
C ARG A 57 1.39 -15.33 -9.49
N ILE A 58 1.18 -16.61 -9.82
CA ILE A 58 1.73 -17.69 -9.00
C ILE A 58 3.25 -17.59 -9.05
N ASN A 59 3.89 -17.57 -7.89
CA ASN A 59 5.33 -17.39 -7.79
C ASN A 59 6.06 -18.59 -8.45
N PRO A 60 6.88 -18.36 -9.49
CA PRO A 60 7.51 -19.41 -10.29
C PRO A 60 8.54 -20.22 -9.49
N ILE A 61 9.09 -19.65 -8.41
CA ILE A 61 10.07 -20.32 -7.54
C ILE A 61 9.42 -21.50 -6.80
N TYR A 62 8.11 -21.43 -6.52
CA TYR A 62 7.41 -22.49 -5.79
C TYR A 62 6.77 -23.50 -6.72
N SER A 63 7.56 -24.50 -7.11
CA SER A 63 7.17 -25.54 -8.07
C SER A 63 5.95 -26.40 -7.65
N ARG A 64 5.57 -26.39 -6.37
CA ARG A 64 4.43 -27.15 -5.85
C ARG A 64 3.06 -26.52 -6.16
N PHE A 65 3.00 -25.21 -6.38
CA PHE A 65 1.74 -24.53 -6.63
C PHE A 65 1.40 -24.59 -8.13
N LYS A 66 0.21 -25.12 -8.41
CA LYS A 66 -0.39 -25.16 -9.76
C LYS A 66 -1.55 -24.18 -9.88
N THR A 67 -2.25 -23.95 -8.77
CA THR A 67 -3.36 -23.00 -8.66
C THR A 67 -3.18 -22.12 -7.42
N SER A 68 -3.85 -20.97 -7.42
CA SER A 68 -3.92 -20.07 -6.28
C SER A 68 -5.16 -19.19 -6.36
N SER A 69 -5.50 -18.51 -5.28
CA SER A 69 -6.57 -17.52 -5.24
C SER A 69 -6.10 -16.24 -4.59
N ALA A 70 -6.67 -15.13 -5.03
CA ALA A 70 -6.58 -13.83 -4.39
C ALA A 70 -7.99 -13.24 -4.34
N TYR A 71 -8.57 -13.25 -3.15
CA TYR A 71 -9.91 -12.71 -2.89
C TYR A 71 -9.87 -11.19 -2.84
N ALA A 72 -8.96 -10.64 -2.03
CA ALA A 72 -8.86 -9.21 -1.78
C ALA A 72 -7.41 -8.78 -1.63
N ILE A 73 -7.19 -7.48 -1.81
CA ILE A 73 -5.92 -6.80 -1.54
C ILE A 73 -6.14 -5.63 -0.59
N GLN A 74 -5.12 -5.31 0.19
CA GLN A 74 -5.13 -4.17 1.09
C GLN A 74 -3.73 -3.58 1.16
N ILE A 75 -3.63 -2.25 1.11
CA ILE A 75 -2.37 -1.57 1.40
C ILE A 75 -2.35 -1.11 2.86
N GLY A 76 -1.20 -1.26 3.49
CA GLY A 76 -0.91 -0.67 4.78
C GLY A 76 0.49 -0.08 4.85
N ILE A 77 0.76 0.57 5.98
CA ILE A 77 2.10 0.95 6.40
C ILE A 77 2.56 -0.04 7.46
N SER A 78 3.76 -0.58 7.27
CA SER A 78 4.41 -1.42 8.26
C SER A 78 5.66 -0.75 8.81
N ARG A 79 5.85 -0.83 10.13
CA ARG A 79 7.04 -0.35 10.83
C ARG A 79 7.93 -1.52 11.25
N TYR A 80 9.24 -1.33 11.13
CA TYR A 80 10.21 -2.23 11.75
C TYR A 80 10.31 -2.02 13.26
N PHE A 81 10.21 -3.11 14.02
CA PHE A 81 10.38 -3.13 15.48
C PHE A 81 11.68 -3.88 15.83
N PRO A 82 12.76 -3.18 16.22
CA PRO A 82 14.07 -3.80 16.44
C PRO A 82 14.08 -4.91 17.49
N GLY A 83 13.30 -4.77 18.56
CA GLY A 83 13.21 -5.79 19.62
C GLY A 83 12.62 -7.11 19.14
N GLU A 84 11.73 -7.06 18.14
CA GLU A 84 11.03 -8.23 17.60
C GLU A 84 11.60 -8.69 16.25
N LYS A 85 12.60 -7.95 15.71
CA LYS A 85 13.21 -8.16 14.40
C LYS A 85 12.18 -8.42 13.28
N SER A 86 11.07 -7.69 13.32
CA SER A 86 9.96 -7.89 12.39
C SER A 86 9.27 -6.57 12.02
N PHE A 87 8.64 -6.56 10.85
CA PHE A 87 7.75 -5.50 10.43
C PHE A 87 6.32 -5.82 10.87
N LYS A 88 5.64 -4.85 11.49
CA LYS A 88 4.22 -4.95 11.83
C LYS A 88 3.41 -3.89 11.11
N ILE A 89 2.23 -4.27 10.61
CA ILE A 89 1.26 -3.34 10.02
C ILE A 89 0.73 -2.44 11.14
N LEU A 90 0.91 -1.14 11.00
CA LEU A 90 0.41 -0.12 11.93
C LEU A 90 -1.00 0.35 11.56
N ALA A 91 -1.21 0.55 10.26
CA ALA A 91 -2.43 1.09 9.71
C ALA A 91 -2.62 0.58 8.28
N THR A 92 -3.89 0.49 7.87
CA THR A 92 -4.30 -0.02 6.57
C THR A 92 -5.35 0.87 5.95
N GLY A 93 -5.36 0.92 4.62
CA GLY A 93 -6.49 1.46 3.88
C GLY A 93 -7.61 0.43 3.75
N GLU A 94 -8.61 0.78 2.93
CA GLU A 94 -9.72 -0.12 2.63
C GLU A 94 -9.26 -1.35 1.84
N LYS A 95 -9.97 -2.46 2.04
CA LYS A 95 -9.79 -3.67 1.25
C LYS A 95 -10.46 -3.51 -0.10
N ILE A 96 -9.77 -3.89 -1.17
CA ILE A 96 -10.32 -3.97 -2.52
C ILE A 96 -10.54 -5.44 -2.86
N ILE A 97 -11.78 -5.80 -3.18
CA ILE A 97 -12.11 -7.16 -3.63
C ILE A 97 -11.73 -7.30 -5.11
N ILE A 98 -10.96 -8.35 -5.42
CA ILE A 98 -10.52 -8.67 -6.79
C ILE A 98 -11.05 -10.02 -7.28
N ASN A 99 -11.36 -10.96 -6.38
CA ASN A 99 -11.95 -12.27 -6.69
C ASN A 99 -11.27 -13.02 -7.84
N LYS A 100 -9.93 -13.12 -7.81
CA LYS A 100 -9.15 -13.80 -8.84
C LYS A 100 -8.78 -15.22 -8.42
N ILE A 101 -9.03 -16.17 -9.31
CA ILE A 101 -8.46 -17.52 -9.25
C ILE A 101 -7.42 -17.65 -10.37
N PHE A 102 -6.23 -18.11 -10.01
CA PHE A 102 -5.12 -18.43 -10.92
C PHE A 102 -5.18 -19.93 -11.18
N GLN A 103 -5.52 -20.31 -12.41
CA GLN A 103 -5.66 -21.71 -12.84
C GLN A 103 -4.32 -22.31 -13.30
N SER A 104 -3.36 -21.45 -13.63
CA SER A 104 -2.03 -21.83 -14.09
C SER A 104 -0.97 -20.83 -13.63
N ARG A 105 0.31 -21.10 -13.92
CA ARG A 105 1.41 -20.16 -13.67
C ARG A 105 1.48 -19.01 -14.66
N ASP A 106 0.89 -19.20 -15.84
CA ASP A 106 0.84 -18.17 -16.87
C ASP A 106 -0.31 -17.19 -16.63
N ASP A 107 -1.25 -17.56 -15.74
CA ASP A 107 -2.28 -16.64 -15.27
C ASP A 107 -1.65 -15.50 -14.48
N PHE A 108 -2.04 -14.29 -14.84
CA PHE A 108 -1.70 -13.10 -14.07
C PHE A 108 -2.94 -12.24 -13.80
N TYR A 109 -2.79 -11.32 -12.86
CA TYR A 109 -3.77 -10.28 -12.56
C TYR A 109 -3.07 -8.93 -12.60
N THR A 110 -3.57 -8.03 -13.45
CA THR A 110 -3.04 -6.67 -13.56
C THR A 110 -3.58 -5.79 -12.45
N LEU A 111 -2.67 -5.17 -11.70
CA LEU A 111 -2.95 -4.09 -10.77
C LEU A 111 -2.74 -2.77 -11.54
N SER A 112 -3.79 -2.00 -11.79
CA SER A 112 -3.63 -0.72 -12.49
C SER A 112 -4.52 0.36 -11.89
N ASN A 113 -3.94 1.53 -11.67
CA ASN A 113 -4.60 2.72 -11.15
C ASN A 113 -5.38 2.48 -9.85
N LEU A 114 -4.88 1.57 -9.00
CA LEU A 114 -5.50 1.30 -7.71
C LEU A 114 -5.12 2.39 -6.72
N LYS A 115 -6.13 2.90 -6.01
CA LYS A 115 -5.98 4.01 -5.06
C LYS A 115 -6.38 3.54 -3.68
N PHE A 116 -5.56 3.88 -2.70
CA PHE A 116 -5.78 3.59 -1.30
C PHE A 116 -5.59 4.88 -0.50
N SER A 117 -6.34 5.01 0.58
CA SER A 117 -6.17 6.08 1.56
C SER A 117 -6.00 5.45 2.93
N ILE A 118 -4.99 5.90 3.67
CA ILE A 118 -4.75 5.50 5.06
C ILE A 118 -4.88 6.75 5.92
N PRO A 119 -6.00 6.91 6.66
CA PRO A 119 -6.23 8.08 7.50
C PRO A 119 -5.52 7.95 8.86
N ASN A 120 -5.48 9.06 9.59
CA ASN A 120 -4.99 9.17 10.98
C ASN A 120 -3.53 8.71 11.16
N ILE A 121 -2.68 8.96 10.16
CA ILE A 121 -1.25 8.65 10.22
C ILE A 121 -0.53 9.80 10.90
N LYS A 122 0.31 9.48 11.89
CA LYS A 122 1.16 10.48 12.55
C LYS A 122 2.55 10.47 11.94
N LYS A 123 3.27 11.60 12.06
CA LYS A 123 4.67 11.70 11.57
C LYS A 123 5.54 10.63 12.21
N GLU A 124 5.35 10.34 13.50
CA GLU A 124 6.10 9.28 14.16
C GLU A 124 5.88 7.93 13.50
N ASP A 125 4.71 7.61 12.94
CA ASP A 125 4.32 6.33 12.29
C ASP A 125 5.02 6.09 10.95
N LEU A 126 5.64 7.12 10.39
CA LEU A 126 6.34 7.04 9.11
C LEU A 126 7.81 6.64 9.22
N LYS A 127 8.41 6.82 10.40
CA LYS A 127 9.81 6.45 10.66
C LYS A 127 10.02 4.94 10.53
N ASN A 128 11.09 4.53 9.84
CA ASN A 128 11.47 3.12 9.61
C ASN A 128 10.32 2.28 9.07
N SER A 129 9.53 2.88 8.18
CA SER A 129 8.30 2.28 7.68
C SER A 129 8.32 2.06 6.18
N ARG A 130 7.51 1.10 5.73
CA ARG A 130 7.38 0.69 4.34
C ARG A 130 5.91 0.56 3.97
N VAL A 131 5.62 0.71 2.69
CA VAL A 131 4.32 0.33 2.13
C VAL A 131 4.29 -1.20 2.05
N THR A 132 3.20 -1.80 2.53
CA THR A 132 2.96 -3.23 2.47
C THR A 132 1.66 -3.48 1.73
N LEU A 133 1.72 -4.30 0.69
CA LEU A 133 0.54 -4.88 0.05
C LEU A 133 0.27 -6.25 0.69
N THR A 134 -0.92 -6.44 1.25
CA THR A 134 -1.40 -7.72 1.76
C THR A 134 -2.41 -8.30 0.78
N ILE A 135 -2.25 -9.58 0.46
CA ILE A 135 -3.13 -10.33 -0.44
C ILE A 135 -3.81 -11.41 0.38
N PHE A 136 -5.13 -11.37 0.44
CA PHE A 136 -5.97 -12.36 1.12
C PHE A 136 -6.33 -13.44 0.10
N SER A 137 -5.91 -14.68 0.37
CA SER A 137 -6.19 -15.82 -0.49
C SER A 137 -7.68 -16.16 -0.56
N ASP A 138 -8.43 -15.96 0.52
CA ASP A 138 -9.87 -16.24 0.59
C ASP A 138 -10.63 -15.19 1.43
N GLY A 139 -11.96 -15.28 1.43
CA GLY A 139 -12.86 -14.39 2.18
C GLY A 139 -13.06 -14.77 3.65
N THR A 140 -12.23 -15.67 4.20
CA THR A 140 -12.39 -16.18 5.57
C THR A 140 -11.47 -15.46 6.55
N SER A 141 -11.81 -15.54 7.84
CA SER A 141 -10.99 -15.01 8.93
C SER A 141 -9.62 -15.70 9.08
N HIS A 142 -9.42 -16.85 8.44
CA HIS A 142 -8.20 -17.65 8.50
C HIS A 142 -7.39 -17.60 7.20
N SER A 143 -7.73 -16.69 6.29
CA SER A 143 -7.05 -16.55 5.00
C SER A 143 -5.54 -16.51 5.18
N SER A 144 -4.83 -17.36 4.45
CA SER A 144 -3.39 -17.18 4.27
C SER A 144 -3.14 -15.82 3.61
N THR A 145 -2.01 -15.19 3.96
CA THR A 145 -1.67 -13.85 3.50
C THR A 145 -0.33 -13.88 2.76
N ASN A 146 -0.31 -13.35 1.54
CA ASN A 146 0.93 -13.04 0.84
C ASN A 146 1.23 -11.55 1.02
N TYR A 147 2.50 -11.19 0.91
CA TYR A 147 2.94 -9.81 1.07
C TYR A 147 3.87 -9.36 -0.06
N ALA A 148 3.82 -8.07 -0.36
CA ALA A 148 4.85 -7.37 -1.11
C ALA A 148 5.15 -6.04 -0.43
N HIS A 149 6.38 -5.54 -0.56
CA HIS A 149 6.83 -4.38 0.23
C HIS A 149 7.64 -3.39 -0.60
N SER A 150 7.59 -2.10 -0.23
CA SER A 150 8.26 -1.03 -0.99
C SER A 150 9.78 -0.97 -0.83
N ASN A 151 10.35 -1.67 0.17
CA ASN A 151 11.78 -1.68 0.49
C ASN A 151 12.17 -3.03 1.11
N ASP A 152 13.41 -3.44 0.88
CA ASP A 152 13.98 -4.68 1.40
C ASP A 152 13.98 -4.71 2.94
N GLU A 153 13.90 -5.90 3.52
CA GLU A 153 13.91 -6.14 4.96
C GLU A 153 15.18 -5.63 5.65
N ASN A 154 16.28 -5.51 4.89
CA ASN A 154 17.57 -4.97 5.35
C ASN A 154 17.70 -3.45 5.18
N THR A 155 16.78 -2.81 4.45
CA THR A 155 16.80 -1.37 4.26
C THR A 155 15.86 -0.73 5.28
N ILE A 156 16.45 -0.17 6.35
CA ILE A 156 15.72 0.75 7.23
C ILE A 156 15.31 1.94 6.37
N SER A 157 14.06 1.90 5.94
CA SER A 157 13.50 2.79 4.94
C SER A 157 13.44 4.22 5.45
N THR A 158 14.14 5.10 4.73
CA THR A 158 14.07 6.57 4.80
C THR A 158 12.95 7.13 3.91
N LEU A 159 12.04 6.30 3.34
CA LEU A 159 11.03 6.72 2.34
C LEU A 159 10.29 7.99 2.76
N PHE A 160 9.98 8.08 4.05
CA PHE A 160 9.18 9.13 4.62
C PHE A 160 9.96 10.08 5.53
N ASP A 161 11.30 9.99 5.56
CA ASP A 161 12.11 10.84 6.42
C ASP A 161 11.91 12.32 6.06
N PHE A 162 11.68 13.10 7.11
CA PHE A 162 11.47 14.55 7.17
C PHE A 162 12.55 15.15 8.05
#